data_AF-A0AAV3F5F0-F1
#
_entry.id   AF-A0AAV3F5F0-F1
#
_cell.length_a   1.000
_cell.length_b   1.000
_cell.length_c   1.000
_cell.angle_alpha   90.00
_cell.angle_beta   90.00
_cell.angle_gamma   90.00
#
_symmetry.space_group_name_H-M   'P 1'
#
loop_
_entity.id
_entity.type
_entity.pdbx_description
1 polymer ?
#
loop_
_entity_poly.entity_id
_entity_poly.type
_entity_poly.pdbx_seq_one_letter_code
_entity_poly.pdbx_strand_id
1 'polypeptide(L)'
;MKIYYLVQAHTNPSQLKRMISQLTDDQVFFLIHIDSKTSIDIFKEISYKKNIHFIENRVNCIWGDFSQVQATLNLIQNLKLFPVQPEDRIVLISGQDYPLKNAKEITKFYSENISKDFIEFFVAKEKHYRPYLNFKGYKVNRSDKRGDYVIFKKHNFTGIYKSLLKRCFKFKYLKYFFTEKKLNPSITFYKGSQWWSLRYDTLQKIVDLYNSNYDEFYNFFKVSFCSDEYFFQTLLVQVMKDDIDIKVESLLTYIDWDRTNVPLPVTFTIEDKEFLKTASDNFLYARKFDTTKDKEILDWIDLKLLK
;
A
#
# COMPACT_ATOMS: atom_id res chain seq x y z
N MET A 1 8.49 5.75 22.16
CA MET A 1 7.67 5.28 21.02
C MET A 1 8.55 4.45 20.12
N LYS A 2 8.03 3.32 19.65
CA LYS A 2 8.68 2.46 18.67
C LYS A 2 8.10 2.70 17.27
N ILE A 3 8.86 2.32 16.25
CA ILE A 3 8.45 2.36 14.85
C ILE A 3 8.46 0.93 14.30
N TYR A 4 7.35 0.52 13.70
CA TYR A 4 7.20 -0.78 13.04
C TYR A 4 7.00 -0.55 11.55
N TYR A 5 8.02 -0.88 10.77
CA TYR A 5 7.94 -0.89 9.32
C TYR A 5 7.27 -2.18 8.85
N LEU A 6 6.14 -2.04 8.17
CA LEU A 6 5.50 -3.09 7.42
C LEU A 6 6.04 -3.01 5.98
N VAL A 7 6.90 -3.95 5.60
CA VAL A 7 7.62 -3.91 4.32
C VAL A 7 7.06 -4.93 3.36
N GLN A 8 6.64 -4.48 2.17
CA GLN A 8 6.30 -5.35 1.04
C GLN A 8 7.42 -5.39 0.01
N ALA A 9 8.00 -6.57 -0.23
CA ALA A 9 9.10 -6.73 -1.19
C ALA A 9 8.92 -7.95 -2.08
N HIS A 10 9.54 -7.92 -3.27
CA HIS A 10 9.50 -9.02 -4.23
C HIS A 10 10.80 -9.16 -5.06
N THR A 11 11.72 -8.20 -4.96
CA THR A 11 12.97 -8.14 -5.75
C THR A 11 14.07 -7.39 -4.97
N ASN A 12 15.26 -7.31 -5.56
CA ASN A 12 16.43 -6.54 -5.08
C ASN A 12 16.78 -6.75 -3.59
N PRO A 13 17.17 -7.97 -3.17
CA PRO A 13 17.50 -8.27 -1.78
C PRO A 13 18.59 -7.36 -1.20
N SER A 14 19.61 -7.00 -2.00
CA SER A 14 20.67 -6.09 -1.58
C SER A 14 20.17 -4.66 -1.30
N GLN A 15 19.22 -4.16 -2.09
CA GLN A 15 18.60 -2.85 -1.86
C GLN A 15 17.74 -2.86 -0.60
N LEU A 16 16.93 -3.92 -0.41
CA LEU A 16 16.14 -4.09 0.80
C LEU A 16 17.02 -4.16 2.06
N LYS A 17 18.10 -4.95 2.02
CA LYS A 17 19.10 -5.03 3.10
C LYS A 17 19.70 -3.66 3.41
N ARG A 18 20.03 -2.88 2.37
CA ARG A 18 20.58 -1.53 2.49
C ARG A 18 19.59 -0.58 3.16
N MET A 19 18.34 -0.54 2.69
CA MET A 19 17.28 0.29 3.28
C MET A 19 17.06 -0.06 4.76
N ILE A 20 16.94 -1.35 5.09
CA ILE A 20 16.80 -1.81 6.49
C ILE A 20 17.99 -1.33 7.33
N SER A 21 19.21 -1.42 6.80
CA SER A 21 20.40 -0.98 7.53
C SER A 21 20.39 0.52 7.82
N GLN A 22 19.91 1.35 6.89
CA GLN A 22 19.79 2.81 7.08
C GLN A 22 18.69 3.19 8.08
N LEU A 23 17.64 2.38 8.18
CA LEU A 23 16.50 2.62 9.08
C LEU A 23 16.65 1.95 10.44
N THR A 24 17.66 1.10 10.64
CA THR A 24 17.83 0.34 11.88
C THR A 24 18.21 1.26 13.04
N ASP A 25 17.45 1.17 14.13
CA ASP A 25 17.71 1.78 15.44
C ASP A 25 17.14 0.82 16.52
N ASP A 26 17.44 1.05 17.79
CA ASP A 26 17.03 0.21 18.93
C ASP A 26 15.49 0.16 19.08
N GLN A 27 14.80 1.23 18.69
CA GLN A 27 13.34 1.36 18.77
C GLN A 27 12.62 1.05 17.44
N VAL A 28 13.34 0.55 16.43
CA VAL A 28 12.80 0.26 15.10
C VAL A 28 12.70 -1.24 14.88
N PHE A 29 11.54 -1.66 14.37
CA PHE A 29 11.19 -3.04 14.05
C PHE A 29 10.73 -3.16 12.60
N PHE A 30 11.01 -4.29 11.96
CA PHE A 30 10.64 -4.58 10.58
C PHE A 30 9.84 -5.87 10.53
N LEU A 31 8.64 -5.80 9.98
CA LEU A 31 7.85 -6.95 9.56
C LEU A 31 7.89 -6.98 8.04
N ILE A 32 8.37 -8.08 7.46
CA ILE A 32 8.69 -8.15 6.03
C ILE A 32 7.86 -9.25 5.37
N HIS A 33 7.08 -8.84 4.38
CA HIS A 33 6.39 -9.72 3.45
C HIS A 33 7.23 -9.81 2.17
N ILE A 34 7.62 -11.04 1.82
CA ILE A 34 8.16 -11.35 0.50
C ILE A 34 7.04 -11.97 -0.33
N ASP A 35 6.76 -11.42 -1.52
CA ASP A 35 5.78 -11.99 -2.46
C ASP A 35 6.02 -13.50 -2.62
N SER A 36 4.95 -14.30 -2.53
CA SER A 36 5.06 -15.76 -2.60
C SER A 36 5.58 -16.29 -3.94
N LYS A 37 5.56 -15.47 -5.01
CA LYS A 37 6.20 -15.77 -6.30
C LYS A 37 7.72 -15.82 -6.21
N THR A 38 8.29 -15.07 -5.27
CA THR A 38 9.74 -14.96 -5.11
C THR A 38 10.19 -15.92 -4.02
N SER A 39 11.27 -16.66 -4.27
CA SER A 39 11.90 -17.46 -3.23
C SER A 39 12.39 -16.54 -2.10
N ILE A 40 12.03 -16.87 -0.86
CA ILE A 40 12.46 -16.10 0.30
C ILE A 40 13.97 -16.28 0.57
N ASP A 41 14.56 -17.37 0.09
CA ASP A 41 15.97 -17.72 0.35
C ASP A 41 16.95 -16.69 -0.19
N ILE A 42 16.57 -15.92 -1.22
CA ILE A 42 17.42 -14.85 -1.75
C ILE A 42 17.53 -13.65 -0.80
N PHE A 43 16.65 -13.58 0.21
CA PHE A 43 16.62 -12.53 1.23
C PHE A 43 17.27 -12.98 2.55
N LYS A 44 17.81 -14.21 2.63
CA LYS A 44 18.39 -14.80 3.85
C LYS A 44 19.52 -13.98 4.50
N GLU A 45 20.19 -13.14 3.71
CA GLU A 45 21.27 -12.27 4.20
C GLU A 45 20.77 -11.06 5.00
N ILE A 46 19.49 -10.72 4.88
CA ILE A 46 18.84 -9.75 5.74
C ILE A 46 18.64 -10.50 7.06
N SER A 47 19.64 -10.38 7.93
CA SER A 47 19.77 -11.18 9.14
C SER A 47 18.48 -11.20 9.96
N TYR A 48 18.17 -12.36 10.56
CA TYR A 48 17.19 -12.51 11.64
C TYR A 48 17.66 -11.82 12.94
N LYS A 49 17.96 -10.52 12.88
CA LYS A 49 18.09 -9.70 14.10
C LYS A 49 16.75 -9.74 14.83
N LYS A 50 16.77 -9.57 16.15
CA LYS A 50 15.56 -9.59 16.99
C LYS A 50 14.47 -8.62 16.51
N ASN A 51 14.85 -7.54 15.83
CA ASN A 51 13.95 -6.52 15.33
C ASN A 51 13.52 -6.73 13.86
N ILE A 52 13.88 -7.84 13.22
CA ILE A 52 13.50 -8.15 11.83
C ILE A 52 12.75 -9.48 11.82
N HIS A 53 11.52 -9.45 11.31
CA HIS A 53 10.64 -10.61 11.24
C HIS A 53 10.06 -10.77 9.84
N PHE A 54 10.41 -11.87 9.18
CA PHE A 54 9.77 -12.27 7.93
C PHE A 54 8.48 -13.02 8.23
N ILE A 55 7.37 -12.60 7.62
CA ILE A 55 6.08 -13.25 7.85
C ILE A 55 5.93 -14.52 7.02
N GLU A 56 5.31 -15.55 7.61
CA GLU A 56 5.13 -16.86 6.97
C GLU A 56 3.91 -16.90 6.03
N ASN A 57 2.84 -16.17 6.37
CA ASN A 57 1.61 -16.06 5.59
C ASN A 57 1.80 -15.14 4.36
N ARG A 58 2.66 -15.57 3.44
CA ARG A 58 2.98 -14.85 2.20
C ARG A 58 1.84 -14.93 1.20
N VAL A 59 1.75 -13.94 0.33
CA VAL A 59 0.68 -13.76 -0.65
C VAL A 59 1.30 -13.56 -2.01
N ASN A 60 0.69 -14.16 -3.04
CA ASN A 60 0.98 -13.89 -4.44
C ASN A 60 0.41 -12.51 -4.77
N CYS A 61 1.25 -11.48 -4.79
CA CYS A 61 0.78 -10.11 -5.03
C CYS A 61 0.64 -9.87 -6.53
N ILE A 62 -0.57 -9.55 -6.96
CA ILE A 62 -0.88 -9.19 -8.34
C ILE A 62 -1.12 -7.68 -8.39
N TRP A 63 -0.54 -7.00 -9.37
CA TRP A 63 -0.67 -5.55 -9.49
C TRP A 63 -2.16 -5.12 -9.61
N GLY A 64 -2.55 -4.14 -8.79
CA GLY A 64 -3.90 -3.60 -8.75
C GLY A 64 -4.96 -4.59 -8.26
N ASP A 65 -4.55 -5.63 -7.54
CA ASP A 65 -5.41 -6.67 -6.99
C ASP A 65 -5.51 -6.57 -5.46
N PHE A 66 -6.58 -7.14 -4.89
CA PHE A 66 -6.75 -7.22 -3.44
C PHE A 66 -5.64 -7.99 -2.72
N SER A 67 -4.90 -8.85 -3.41
CA SER A 67 -3.70 -9.49 -2.85
C SER A 67 -2.69 -8.51 -2.24
N GLN A 68 -2.57 -7.27 -2.76
CA GLN A 68 -1.73 -6.23 -2.14
C GLN A 68 -2.27 -5.78 -0.77
N VAL A 69 -3.59 -5.59 -0.65
CA VAL A 69 -4.26 -5.32 0.63
C VAL A 69 -4.10 -6.49 1.59
N GLN A 70 -4.28 -7.72 1.09
CA GLN A 70 -4.15 -8.92 1.91
C GLN A 70 -2.72 -9.08 2.46
N ALA A 71 -1.69 -8.79 1.66
CA ALA A 71 -0.31 -8.78 2.13
C ALA A 71 -0.10 -7.75 3.26
N THR A 72 -0.69 -6.56 3.15
CA THR A 72 -0.68 -5.56 4.23
C THR A 72 -1.43 -6.06 5.47
N LEU A 73 -2.62 -6.64 5.32
CA LEU A 73 -3.38 -7.20 6.45
C LEU A 73 -2.61 -8.32 7.16
N ASN A 74 -1.89 -9.16 6.42
CA ASN A 74 -1.05 -10.21 6.98
C ASN A 74 0.13 -9.61 7.77
N LEU A 75 0.76 -8.54 7.27
CA LEU A 75 1.78 -7.79 8.01
C LEU A 75 1.21 -7.20 9.32
N ILE A 76 0.04 -6.57 9.25
CA ILE A 76 -0.65 -6.00 10.41
C ILE A 76 -0.98 -7.08 11.44
N GLN A 77 -1.46 -8.25 10.99
CA GLN A 77 -1.79 -9.36 11.88
C GLN A 77 -0.56 -9.87 12.68
N ASN A 78 0.64 -9.80 12.09
CA ASN A 78 1.87 -10.22 12.75
C ASN A 78 2.41 -9.18 13.75
N LEU A 79 1.84 -7.98 13.83
CA LEU A 79 2.17 -7.01 14.91
C LEU A 79 1.88 -7.57 16.31
N LYS A 80 0.93 -8.52 16.43
CA LYS A 80 0.62 -9.22 17.69
C LYS A 80 1.81 -9.99 18.30
N LEU A 81 2.87 -10.23 17.53
CA LEU A 81 4.10 -10.87 17.99
C LEU A 81 5.02 -9.91 18.76
N PHE A 82 4.66 -8.62 18.79
CA PHE A 82 5.44 -7.55 19.39
C PHE A 82 4.63 -6.82 20.46
N PRO A 83 5.29 -6.22 21.47
CA PRO A 83 4.62 -5.42 22.50
C PRO A 83 4.32 -4.01 21.98
N VAL A 84 3.48 -3.91 20.95
CA VAL A 84 3.07 -2.65 20.31
C VAL A 84 2.16 -1.85 21.25
N GLN A 85 2.45 -0.57 21.43
CA GLN A 85 1.64 0.36 22.22
C GLN A 85 0.75 1.23 21.32
N PRO A 86 -0.38 1.76 21.82
CA PRO A 86 -1.31 2.57 21.03
C PRO A 86 -0.65 3.73 20.26
N GLU A 87 0.32 4.40 20.88
CA GLU A 87 1.06 5.52 20.33
C GLU A 87 2.20 5.14 19.38
N ASP A 88 2.51 3.84 19.27
CA ASP A 88 3.58 3.37 18.40
C ASP A 88 3.25 3.62 16.93
N ARG A 89 4.30 3.84 16.13
CA ARG A 89 4.17 4.20 14.72
C ARG A 89 4.21 2.97 13.84
N ILE A 90 3.22 2.80 12.97
CA ILE A 90 3.16 1.74 11.96
C ILE A 90 3.34 2.37 10.58
N VAL A 91 4.40 2.00 9.87
CA VAL A 91 4.77 2.60 8.57
C VAL A 91 4.73 1.54 7.48
N LEU A 92 3.83 1.69 6.51
CA LEU A 92 3.78 0.81 5.34
C LEU A 92 4.69 1.35 4.25
N ILE A 93 5.70 0.56 3.89
CA ILE A 93 6.67 0.84 2.81
C ILE A 93 6.89 -0.41 1.94
N SER A 94 7.62 -0.25 0.86
CA SER A 94 8.09 -1.35 0.02
C SER A 94 9.60 -1.51 0.05
N GLY A 95 10.08 -2.63 -0.49
CA GLY A 95 11.51 -2.84 -0.74
C GLY A 95 12.12 -1.93 -1.82
N GLN A 96 11.34 -1.10 -2.51
CA GLN A 96 11.82 -0.11 -3.48
C GLN A 96 11.73 1.34 -2.99
N ASP A 97 11.30 1.54 -1.75
CA ASP A 97 11.41 2.85 -1.10
C ASP A 97 12.82 3.03 -0.54
N TYR A 98 13.15 4.28 -0.20
CA TYR A 98 14.40 4.58 0.49
C TYR A 98 14.23 5.82 1.38
N PRO A 99 14.85 5.87 2.57
CA PRO A 99 14.81 7.05 3.42
C PRO A 99 15.51 8.25 2.79
N LEU A 100 14.96 9.45 3.05
CA LEU A 100 15.58 10.75 2.81
C LEU A 100 16.08 11.42 4.10
N LYS A 101 15.78 10.83 5.25
CA LYS A 101 16.19 11.24 6.60
C LYS A 101 16.75 10.04 7.35
N ASN A 102 17.75 10.27 8.21
CA ASN A 102 18.31 9.17 8.99
C ASN A 102 17.33 8.69 10.08
N ALA A 103 17.58 7.51 10.65
CA ALA A 103 16.68 6.89 11.63
C ALA A 103 16.38 7.77 12.87
N LYS A 104 17.35 8.57 13.32
CA LYS A 104 17.19 9.49 14.46
C LYS A 104 16.28 10.66 14.12
N GLU A 105 16.46 11.26 12.95
CA GLU A 105 15.59 12.33 12.45
C GLU A 105 14.15 11.85 12.26
N ILE A 106 13.96 10.65 11.68
CA ILE A 106 12.65 10.02 11.52
C ILE A 106 11.99 9.79 12.90
N THR A 107 12.73 9.24 13.86
CA THR A 107 12.23 8.99 15.21
C THR A 107 11.85 10.30 15.91
N LYS A 108 12.66 11.34 15.77
CA LYS A 108 12.36 12.68 16.28
C LYS A 108 11.09 13.24 15.65
N PHE A 109 10.98 13.21 14.32
CA PHE A 109 9.82 13.69 13.58
C PHE A 109 8.52 13.04 14.07
N TYR A 110 8.50 11.71 14.21
CA TYR A 110 7.31 11.04 14.70
C TYR A 110 7.02 11.40 16.16
N SER A 111 8.06 11.56 17.00
CA SER A 111 7.88 11.89 18.42
C SER A 111 7.26 13.28 18.60
N GLU A 112 7.65 14.23 17.75
CA GLU A 112 7.06 15.57 17.69
C GLU A 112 5.63 15.57 17.12
N ASN A 113 5.24 14.51 16.40
CA ASN A 113 3.93 14.34 15.78
C ASN A 113 3.19 13.10 16.31
N ILE A 114 3.33 12.82 17.62
CA ILE A 114 2.82 11.60 18.26
C ILE A 114 1.31 11.40 18.07
N SER A 115 0.53 12.48 17.99
CA SER A 115 -0.94 12.47 17.89
C SER A 115 -1.48 12.56 16.47
N LYS A 116 -0.63 12.44 15.44
CA LYS A 116 -1.03 12.60 14.04
C LYS A 116 -0.86 11.31 13.24
N ASP A 117 -1.73 11.10 12.27
CA ASP A 117 -1.66 10.04 11.26
C ASP A 117 -1.23 10.65 9.92
N PHE A 118 -0.50 9.89 9.10
CA PHE A 118 0.03 10.39 7.83
C PHE A 118 -0.41 9.48 6.70
N ILE A 119 -1.48 9.87 6.01
CA ILE A 119 -2.08 9.12 4.93
C ILE A 119 -2.85 10.08 4.05
N GLU A 120 -2.61 9.97 2.75
CA GLU A 120 -3.35 10.75 1.77
C GLU A 120 -4.73 10.12 1.53
N PHE A 121 -5.78 10.95 1.57
CA PHE A 121 -7.11 10.55 1.12
C PHE A 121 -7.85 11.70 0.45
N PHE A 122 -8.52 11.40 -0.65
CA PHE A 122 -9.43 12.30 -1.35
C PHE A 122 -10.71 11.57 -1.66
N VAL A 123 -11.83 12.30 -1.67
CA VAL A 123 -13.10 11.73 -2.12
C VAL A 123 -12.90 11.21 -3.54
N ALA A 124 -13.19 9.93 -3.76
CA ALA A 124 -13.14 9.33 -5.08
C ALA A 124 -14.32 9.87 -5.92
N LYS A 125 -14.12 11.01 -6.59
CA LYS A 125 -15.12 11.69 -7.42
C LYS A 125 -15.01 11.29 -8.90
N GLU A 126 -16.15 11.47 -9.59
CA GLU A 126 -16.43 11.41 -11.04
C GLU A 126 -16.78 10.09 -11.74
N LYS A 127 -17.86 10.20 -12.53
CA LYS A 127 -18.43 9.20 -13.45
C LYS A 127 -17.56 8.93 -14.70
N HIS A 128 -16.47 9.68 -14.93
CA HIS A 128 -15.66 9.60 -16.16
C HIS A 128 -14.18 9.30 -15.93
N TYR A 129 -13.71 9.23 -14.68
CA TYR A 129 -12.34 8.84 -14.38
C TYR A 129 -12.18 7.32 -14.48
N ARG A 130 -11.40 6.85 -15.46
CA ARG A 130 -11.21 5.41 -15.77
C ARG A 130 -10.81 4.58 -14.54
N PRO A 131 -9.90 5.02 -13.65
CA PRO A 131 -9.57 4.27 -12.44
C PRO A 131 -10.74 4.13 -11.46
N TYR A 132 -11.56 5.17 -11.24
CA TYR A 132 -12.74 5.06 -10.39
C TYR A 132 -13.80 4.10 -10.97
N LEU A 133 -14.07 4.21 -12.26
CA LEU A 133 -14.97 3.29 -12.95
C LEU A 133 -14.48 1.84 -12.91
N ASN A 134 -13.16 1.65 -12.95
CA ASN A 134 -12.52 0.34 -12.84
C ASN A 134 -12.62 -0.21 -11.42
N PHE A 135 -12.41 0.64 -10.41
CA PHE A 135 -12.60 0.30 -9.00
C PHE A 135 -14.04 -0.17 -8.72
N LYS A 136 -15.05 0.49 -9.30
CA LYS A 136 -16.46 0.07 -9.17
C LYS A 136 -16.83 -1.19 -9.97
N GLY A 137 -16.02 -1.58 -10.95
CA GLY A 137 -16.21 -2.81 -11.72
C GLY A 137 -15.80 -4.07 -10.95
N TYR A 138 -16.00 -5.23 -11.59
CA TYR A 138 -15.47 -6.52 -11.14
C TYR A 138 -14.20 -6.83 -11.91
N LYS A 139 -13.06 -6.68 -11.24
CA LYS A 139 -11.76 -7.13 -11.74
C LYS A 139 -11.68 -8.65 -11.63
N VAL A 140 -11.28 -9.29 -12.73
CA VAL A 140 -11.01 -10.73 -12.81
C VAL A 140 -9.65 -10.91 -13.47
N ASN A 141 -8.70 -11.45 -12.71
CA ASN A 141 -7.36 -11.76 -13.24
C ASN A 141 -7.44 -12.96 -14.18
N ARG A 142 -6.73 -12.88 -15.31
CA ARG A 142 -6.52 -14.02 -16.22
C ARG A 142 -5.23 -14.76 -15.88
N SER A 143 -4.24 -14.03 -15.39
CA SER A 143 -3.01 -14.56 -14.82
C SER A 143 -2.47 -13.60 -13.75
N ASP A 144 -1.30 -13.93 -13.21
CA ASP A 144 -0.61 -13.11 -12.21
C ASP A 144 0.28 -12.02 -12.83
N LYS A 145 0.26 -11.90 -14.16
CA LYS A 145 1.03 -10.90 -14.91
C LYS A 145 0.36 -9.52 -14.82
N ARG A 146 1.18 -8.48 -14.64
CA ARG A 146 0.71 -7.09 -14.61
C ARG A 146 -0.07 -6.78 -15.90
N GLY A 147 -1.28 -6.25 -15.74
CA GLY A 147 -2.15 -5.85 -16.86
C GLY A 147 -3.01 -6.97 -17.44
N ASP A 148 -2.81 -8.23 -17.05
CA ASP A 148 -3.57 -9.36 -17.60
C ASP A 148 -4.85 -9.66 -16.79
N TYR A 149 -5.81 -8.75 -16.91
CA TYR A 149 -7.11 -8.83 -16.25
C TYR A 149 -8.23 -8.31 -17.15
N VAL A 150 -9.48 -8.64 -16.77
CA VAL A 150 -10.69 -8.07 -17.35
C VAL A 150 -11.45 -7.34 -16.27
N ILE A 151 -12.06 -6.21 -16.64
CA ILE A 151 -12.98 -5.48 -15.76
C ILE A 151 -14.37 -5.61 -16.34
N PHE A 152 -15.23 -6.33 -15.64
CA PHE A 152 -16.65 -6.42 -15.96
C PHE A 152 -17.40 -5.27 -15.30
N LYS A 153 -18.17 -4.54 -16.09
CA LYS A 153 -19.05 -3.47 -15.62
C LYS A 153 -20.49 -3.90 -15.87
N LYS A 154 -21.40 -3.47 -15.00
CA LYS A 154 -22.82 -3.66 -15.24
C LYS A 154 -23.21 -2.93 -16.53
N HIS A 155 -23.94 -3.61 -17.39
CA HIS A 155 -24.53 -3.03 -18.59
C HIS A 155 -26.06 -3.12 -18.48
N ASN A 156 -26.75 -2.07 -18.93
CA ASN A 156 -28.20 -2.02 -18.97
C ASN A 156 -28.71 -2.74 -20.24
N PHE A 157 -28.60 -4.07 -20.27
CA PHE A 157 -29.20 -4.87 -21.34
C PHE A 157 -30.73 -4.94 -21.16
N THR A 158 -31.49 -4.74 -22.25
CA THR A 158 -32.95 -4.94 -22.27
C THR A 158 -33.30 -6.44 -22.15
N GLY A 159 -34.53 -6.75 -21.71
CA GLY A 159 -34.91 -8.09 -21.22
C GLY A 159 -34.68 -9.26 -22.19
N ILE A 160 -34.84 -9.04 -23.49
CA ILE A 160 -34.67 -10.07 -24.53
C ILE A 160 -33.20 -10.49 -24.67
N TYR A 161 -32.27 -9.53 -24.74
CA TYR A 161 -30.83 -9.82 -24.83
C TYR A 161 -30.29 -10.45 -23.53
N LYS A 162 -30.84 -10.05 -22.38
CA LYS A 162 -30.49 -10.64 -21.08
C LYS A 162 -30.87 -12.12 -20.99
N SER A 163 -32.03 -12.52 -21.53
CA SER A 163 -32.48 -13.91 -21.58
C SER A 163 -31.62 -14.76 -22.53
N LEU A 164 -31.33 -14.23 -23.74
CA LEU A 164 -30.50 -14.90 -24.74
C LEU A 164 -29.05 -15.10 -24.25
N LEU A 165 -28.43 -14.08 -23.64
CA LEU A 165 -27.07 -14.19 -23.08
C LEU A 165 -27.00 -15.20 -21.93
N LYS A 166 -28.01 -15.25 -21.05
CA LYS A 166 -28.09 -16.24 -19.96
C LYS A 166 -28.26 -17.67 -20.46
N ARG A 167 -28.99 -17.86 -21.56
CA ARG A 167 -29.29 -19.19 -22.13
C ARG A 167 -28.12 -19.74 -22.96
N CYS A 168 -27.36 -18.87 -23.62
CA CYS A 168 -26.25 -19.27 -24.49
C CYS A 168 -24.90 -19.40 -23.79
N PHE A 169 -24.70 -18.77 -22.62
CA PHE A 169 -23.38 -18.72 -21.98
C PHE A 169 -23.40 -19.30 -20.55
N LYS A 170 -22.83 -20.50 -20.36
CA LYS A 170 -22.39 -21.04 -19.05
C LYS A 170 -21.13 -20.32 -18.54
N PHE A 171 -21.06 -18.99 -18.66
CA PHE A 171 -19.88 -18.24 -18.26
C PHE A 171 -19.93 -17.87 -16.79
N LYS A 172 -18.93 -18.35 -16.03
CA LYS A 172 -18.68 -18.06 -14.60
C LYS A 172 -18.81 -16.57 -14.22
N TYR A 173 -18.59 -15.67 -15.16
CA TYR A 173 -18.55 -14.21 -14.97
C TYR A 173 -19.76 -13.47 -15.54
N LEU A 174 -20.72 -14.16 -16.16
CA LEU A 174 -21.89 -13.54 -16.78
C LEU A 174 -22.73 -12.73 -15.78
N LYS A 175 -22.77 -13.17 -14.52
CA LYS A 175 -23.45 -12.46 -13.42
C LYS A 175 -22.97 -11.01 -13.24
N TYR A 176 -21.69 -10.72 -13.52
CA TYR A 176 -21.11 -9.38 -13.33
C TYR A 176 -21.63 -8.35 -14.34
N PHE A 177 -22.14 -8.78 -15.50
CA PHE A 177 -22.82 -7.89 -16.43
C PHE A 177 -24.19 -7.40 -15.93
N PHE A 178 -24.78 -8.13 -14.98
CA PHE A 178 -26.15 -7.88 -14.50
C PHE A 178 -26.23 -7.39 -13.05
N THR A 179 -25.18 -7.62 -12.26
CA THR A 179 -25.15 -7.29 -10.83
C THR A 179 -24.20 -6.13 -10.59
N GLU A 180 -24.69 -5.06 -9.97
CA GLU A 180 -23.83 -3.96 -9.53
C GLU A 180 -23.06 -4.37 -8.28
N LYS A 181 -21.78 -4.00 -8.21
CA LYS A 181 -21.00 -4.23 -6.99
C LYS A 181 -21.46 -3.24 -5.93
N LYS A 182 -22.04 -3.76 -4.86
CA LYS A 182 -22.61 -2.95 -3.78
C LYS A 182 -21.73 -3.03 -2.53
N LEU A 183 -21.52 -1.85 -1.95
CA LEU A 183 -21.16 -1.65 -0.56
C LEU A 183 -22.30 -0.80 0.03
N ASN A 184 -22.43 -0.75 1.36
CA ASN A 184 -23.38 0.09 2.06
C ASN A 184 -23.44 1.49 1.40
N PRO A 185 -24.61 1.91 0.89
CA PRO A 185 -24.75 3.19 0.19
C PRO A 185 -24.34 4.42 1.00
N SER A 186 -24.28 4.33 2.34
CA SER A 186 -23.78 5.40 3.21
C SER A 186 -22.26 5.59 3.16
N ILE A 187 -21.53 4.62 2.60
CA ILE A 187 -20.07 4.66 2.51
C ILE A 187 -19.65 5.40 1.24
N THR A 188 -19.12 6.61 1.45
CA THR A 188 -18.37 7.35 0.44
C THR A 188 -16.99 6.73 0.28
N PHE A 189 -16.56 6.51 -0.96
CA PHE A 189 -15.23 5.99 -1.26
C PHE A 189 -14.19 7.10 -1.23
N TYR A 190 -13.05 6.79 -0.63
CA TYR A 190 -11.88 7.65 -0.62
C TYR A 190 -10.71 6.90 -1.25
N LYS A 191 -9.82 7.65 -1.89
CA LYS A 191 -8.59 7.12 -2.51
C LYS A 191 -7.36 7.93 -2.15
N GLY A 192 -6.19 7.33 -2.24
CA GLY A 192 -4.91 7.99 -2.08
C GLY A 192 -3.76 7.01 -2.29
N SER A 193 -2.56 7.40 -1.85
CA SER A 193 -1.38 6.54 -1.87
C SER A 193 -1.57 5.23 -1.10
N GLN A 194 -1.03 4.13 -1.62
CA GLN A 194 -0.89 2.87 -0.89
C GLN A 194 -0.01 3.01 0.36
N TRP A 195 0.96 3.93 0.35
CA TRP A 195 1.95 4.11 1.41
C TRP A 195 1.41 5.08 2.46
N TRP A 196 1.63 4.75 3.73
CA TRP A 196 1.10 5.53 4.86
C TRP A 196 1.88 5.25 6.13
N SER A 197 1.64 6.09 7.14
CA SER A 197 2.27 6.03 8.44
C SER A 197 1.24 6.37 9.52
N LEU A 198 0.68 5.35 10.15
CA LEU A 198 -0.45 5.46 11.09
C LEU A 198 -0.01 5.14 12.51
N ARG A 199 -0.66 5.74 13.49
CA ARG A 199 -0.57 5.29 14.88
C ARG A 199 -1.23 3.92 14.99
N TYR A 200 -0.74 3.09 15.91
CA TYR A 200 -1.28 1.76 16.11
C TYR A 200 -2.75 1.78 16.54
N ASP A 201 -3.16 2.73 17.38
CA ASP A 201 -4.56 2.91 17.79
C ASP A 201 -5.51 3.18 16.60
N THR A 202 -5.15 4.09 15.70
CA THR A 202 -5.92 4.40 14.47
C THR A 202 -5.98 3.16 13.57
N LEU A 203 -4.85 2.48 13.39
CA LEU A 203 -4.79 1.27 12.57
C LEU A 203 -5.68 0.15 13.13
N GLN A 204 -5.69 -0.02 14.46
CA GLN A 204 -6.52 -1.03 15.12
C GLN A 204 -8.01 -0.74 14.88
N LYS A 205 -8.46 0.51 15.01
CA LYS A 205 -9.85 0.89 14.71
C LYS A 205 -10.25 0.59 13.26
N ILE A 206 -9.34 0.82 12.29
CA ILE A 206 -9.56 0.47 10.88
C ILE A 206 -9.75 -1.04 10.71
N VAL A 207 -8.88 -1.83 11.35
CA VAL A 207 -8.92 -3.29 11.30
C VAL A 207 -10.17 -3.84 11.98
N ASP A 208 -10.58 -3.27 13.11
CA ASP A 208 -11.77 -3.67 13.85
C ASP A 208 -13.04 -3.38 13.06
N LEU A 209 -13.12 -2.21 12.41
CA LEU A 209 -14.21 -1.89 11.49
C LEU A 209 -14.28 -2.88 10.32
N TYR A 210 -13.13 -3.22 9.72
CA TYR A 210 -13.06 -4.21 8.66
C TYR A 210 -13.54 -5.58 9.13
N ASN A 211 -13.03 -6.08 10.26
CA ASN A 211 -13.36 -7.40 10.79
C ASN A 211 -14.83 -7.51 11.20
N SER A 212 -15.39 -6.46 11.81
CA SER A 212 -16.81 -6.42 12.21
C SER A 212 -17.77 -6.45 11.03
N ASN A 213 -17.29 -6.08 9.83
CA ASN A 213 -18.06 -6.04 8.59
C ASN A 213 -17.36 -6.84 7.47
N TYR A 214 -16.67 -7.93 7.87
CA TYR A 214 -15.73 -8.64 7.01
C TYR A 214 -16.35 -9.06 5.69
N ASP A 215 -17.50 -9.73 5.71
CA ASP A 215 -18.15 -10.23 4.49
C ASP A 215 -18.48 -9.11 3.52
N GLU A 216 -18.89 -7.94 4.01
CA GLU A 216 -19.25 -6.82 3.16
C GLU A 216 -18.01 -6.22 2.50
N PHE A 217 -17.01 -5.83 3.30
CA PHE A 217 -15.80 -5.21 2.79
C PHE A 217 -14.97 -6.16 1.95
N TYR A 218 -14.77 -7.39 2.39
CA TYR A 218 -13.98 -8.39 1.67
C TYR A 218 -14.59 -8.68 0.31
N ASN A 219 -15.90 -8.98 0.22
CA ASN A 219 -16.55 -9.28 -1.05
C ASN A 219 -16.52 -8.10 -2.03
N PHE A 220 -16.55 -6.86 -1.52
CA PHE A 220 -16.43 -5.67 -2.36
C PHE A 220 -14.99 -5.47 -2.86
N PHE A 221 -14.02 -5.38 -1.94
CA PHE A 221 -12.64 -5.02 -2.28
C PHE A 221 -11.87 -6.15 -2.97
N LYS A 222 -12.23 -7.42 -2.74
CA LYS A 222 -11.60 -8.58 -3.39
C LYS A 222 -11.63 -8.51 -4.91
N VAL A 223 -12.69 -7.93 -5.46
CA VAL A 223 -12.92 -7.82 -6.92
C VAL A 223 -12.82 -6.38 -7.40
N SER A 224 -12.24 -5.48 -6.60
CA SER A 224 -11.94 -4.10 -6.99
C SER A 224 -10.58 -4.00 -7.68
N PHE A 225 -10.45 -3.01 -8.57
CA PHE A 225 -9.18 -2.63 -9.17
C PHE A 225 -8.46 -1.61 -8.29
N CYS A 226 -7.16 -1.82 -8.05
CA CYS A 226 -6.32 -1.00 -7.17
C CYS A 226 -6.93 -0.82 -5.77
N SER A 227 -7.40 -1.91 -5.15
CA SER A 227 -8.02 -1.87 -3.81
C SER A 227 -7.11 -1.26 -2.75
N ASP A 228 -5.80 -1.42 -2.89
CA ASP A 228 -4.75 -0.86 -2.05
C ASP A 228 -4.77 0.67 -1.97
N GLU A 229 -5.24 1.36 -3.02
CA GLU A 229 -5.39 2.82 -3.04
C GLU A 229 -6.73 3.32 -2.49
N TYR A 230 -7.65 2.42 -2.08
CA TYR A 230 -8.99 2.78 -1.61
C TYR A 230 -9.34 2.20 -0.24
N PHE A 231 -8.82 1.02 0.08
CA PHE A 231 -9.24 0.21 1.24
C PHE A 231 -9.00 0.97 2.55
N PHE A 232 -7.76 1.35 2.81
CA PHE A 232 -7.39 2.01 4.07
C PHE A 232 -7.99 3.41 4.17
N GLN A 233 -8.03 4.16 3.07
CA GLN A 233 -8.61 5.51 3.02
C GLN A 233 -10.11 5.50 3.29
N THR A 234 -10.84 4.57 2.67
CA THR A 234 -12.30 4.48 2.83
C THR A 234 -12.65 4.07 4.26
N LEU A 235 -11.94 3.10 4.84
CA LEU A 235 -12.15 2.65 6.22
C LEU A 235 -11.74 3.72 7.24
N LEU A 236 -10.59 4.36 7.06
CA LEU A 236 -10.13 5.46 7.92
C LEU A 236 -11.19 6.54 8.02
N VAL A 237 -11.75 7.00 6.89
CA VAL A 237 -12.77 8.06 6.93
C VAL A 237 -14.06 7.59 7.59
N GLN A 238 -14.40 6.30 7.57
CA GLN A 238 -15.53 5.82 8.39
C GLN A 238 -15.19 5.93 9.88
N VAL A 239 -14.00 5.48 10.31
CA VAL A 239 -13.57 5.58 11.71
C VAL A 239 -13.52 7.04 12.18
N MET A 240 -13.01 7.96 11.36
CA MET A 240 -12.94 9.39 11.68
C MET A 240 -14.31 10.06 11.87
N LYS A 241 -15.41 9.48 11.36
CA LYS A 241 -16.76 10.00 11.63
C LYS A 241 -17.18 9.75 13.07
N ASP A 242 -16.71 8.65 13.65
CA ASP A 242 -17.03 8.23 15.01
C ASP A 242 -15.99 8.72 16.03
N ASP A 243 -14.77 9.02 15.56
CA ASP A 243 -13.66 9.51 16.38
C ASP A 243 -13.03 10.77 15.78
N ILE A 244 -13.43 11.92 16.34
CA ILE A 244 -12.98 13.25 15.92
C ILE A 244 -11.54 13.58 16.34
N ASP A 245 -10.93 12.79 17.22
CA ASP A 245 -9.57 13.04 17.71
C ASP A 245 -8.49 12.55 16.72
N ILE A 246 -8.89 11.76 15.70
CA ILE A 246 -8.01 11.31 14.63
C ILE A 246 -7.64 12.51 13.74
N LYS A 247 -6.38 12.94 13.83
CA LYS A 247 -5.81 14.01 13.01
C LYS A 247 -4.94 13.42 11.92
N VAL A 248 -5.24 13.75 10.67
CA VAL A 248 -4.50 13.25 9.50
C VAL A 248 -3.75 14.40 8.81
N GLU A 249 -2.51 14.13 8.45
CA GLU A 249 -1.60 15.02 7.71
C GLU A 249 -1.17 14.37 6.38
N SER A 250 -0.48 15.17 5.56
CA SER A 250 0.06 14.79 4.26
C SER A 250 0.99 13.57 4.32
N LEU A 251 1.08 12.88 3.17
CA LEU A 251 1.95 11.73 2.98
C LEU A 251 3.44 12.09 3.21
N LEU A 252 4.18 11.19 3.87
CA LEU A 252 5.62 11.35 4.17
C LEU A 252 6.55 10.65 3.16
N THR A 253 5.98 10.03 2.14
CA THR A 253 6.71 9.37 1.05
C THR A 253 6.56 10.17 -0.23
N TYR A 254 7.67 10.69 -0.75
CA TYR A 254 7.69 11.35 -2.04
C TYR A 254 7.55 10.34 -3.18
N ILE A 255 6.67 10.62 -4.15
CA ILE A 255 6.48 9.79 -5.34
C ILE A 255 6.29 10.71 -6.54
N ASP A 256 7.14 10.57 -7.56
CA ASP A 256 7.03 11.35 -8.79
C ASP A 256 6.13 10.63 -9.81
N TRP A 257 4.98 11.26 -10.07
CA TRP A 257 3.97 10.83 -11.06
C TRP A 257 3.86 11.78 -12.26
N ASP A 258 4.63 12.86 -12.29
CA ASP A 258 4.36 13.99 -13.18
C ASP A 258 5.20 13.98 -14.46
N ARG A 259 6.26 13.17 -14.51
CA ARG A 259 7.11 13.05 -15.71
C ARG A 259 6.38 12.41 -16.88
N THR A 260 6.68 12.90 -18.07
CA THR A 260 6.16 12.37 -19.33
C THR A 260 7.16 11.41 -19.98
N ASN A 261 6.66 10.49 -20.83
CA ASN A 261 7.48 9.55 -21.62
C ASN A 261 8.39 8.61 -20.81
N VAL A 262 8.09 8.38 -19.54
CA VAL A 262 8.81 7.44 -18.66
C VAL A 262 7.85 6.50 -17.93
N PRO A 263 8.28 5.30 -17.51
CA PRO A 263 7.47 4.44 -16.66
C PRO A 263 7.19 5.09 -15.31
N LEU A 264 5.92 5.17 -14.93
CA LEU A 264 5.48 5.74 -13.65
C LEU A 264 5.18 4.66 -12.57
N PRO A 265 5.38 4.97 -11.27
CA PRO A 265 6.09 6.15 -10.79
C PRO A 265 7.57 6.10 -11.20
N VAL A 266 8.22 7.26 -11.29
CA VAL A 266 9.59 7.42 -11.78
C VAL A 266 10.55 6.57 -10.96
N THR A 267 11.52 5.95 -11.63
CA THR A 267 12.68 5.35 -10.95
C THR A 267 13.78 6.40 -10.91
N PHE A 268 14.12 6.89 -9.72
CA PHE A 268 15.11 7.94 -9.59
C PHE A 268 16.51 7.44 -9.93
N THR A 269 17.31 8.31 -10.54
CA THR A 269 18.71 8.10 -10.90
C THR A 269 19.57 9.21 -10.30
N ILE A 270 20.89 9.15 -10.49
CA ILE A 270 21.82 10.13 -9.91
C ILE A 270 21.55 11.56 -10.42
N GLU A 271 20.95 11.70 -11.59
CA GLU A 271 20.50 12.98 -12.15
C GLU A 271 19.42 13.65 -11.28
N ASP A 272 18.67 12.89 -10.48
CA ASP A 272 17.59 13.38 -9.62
C ASP A 272 18.05 13.83 -8.23
N LYS A 273 19.36 13.81 -7.94
CA LYS A 273 19.89 14.06 -6.59
C LYS A 273 19.49 15.42 -5.99
N GLU A 274 19.52 16.50 -6.78
CA GLU A 274 19.14 17.83 -6.28
C GLU A 274 17.63 17.89 -6.04
N PHE A 275 16.84 17.21 -6.88
CA PHE A 275 15.41 17.07 -6.66
C PHE A 275 15.12 16.34 -5.34
N LEU A 276 15.79 15.21 -5.10
CA LEU A 276 15.62 14.43 -3.86
C LEU A 276 16.11 15.19 -2.63
N LYS A 277 17.14 16.02 -2.77
CA LYS A 277 17.58 16.94 -1.72
C LYS A 277 16.44 17.87 -1.32
N THR A 278 15.79 18.54 -2.27
CA THR A 278 14.64 19.40 -2.01
C THR A 278 13.44 18.62 -1.47
N ALA A 279 13.17 17.41 -1.99
CA ALA A 279 12.11 16.56 -1.47
C ALA A 279 12.35 16.19 0.00
N SER A 280 13.61 16.04 0.43
CA SER A 280 13.94 15.72 1.82
C SER A 280 13.49 16.80 2.83
N ASP A 281 13.15 18.01 2.39
CA ASP A 281 12.65 19.05 3.30
C ASP A 281 11.24 18.73 3.81
N ASN A 282 10.44 17.97 3.06
CA ASN A 282 9.04 17.69 3.37
C ASN A 282 8.72 16.19 3.50
N PHE A 283 9.60 15.31 3.04
CA PHE A 283 9.37 13.87 3.00
C PHE A 283 10.45 13.11 3.76
N LEU A 284 10.04 12.06 4.46
CA LEU A 284 10.95 11.14 5.16
C LEU A 284 11.47 10.05 4.24
N TYR A 285 10.72 9.70 3.19
CA TYR A 285 11.03 8.63 2.25
C TYR A 285 10.80 9.10 0.82
N ALA A 286 11.36 8.39 -0.15
CA ALA A 286 11.06 8.56 -1.57
C ALA A 286 10.87 7.23 -2.28
N ARG A 287 10.18 7.29 -3.43
CA ARG A 287 9.84 6.16 -4.28
C ARG A 287 9.88 6.52 -5.78
N LYS A 288 10.43 5.69 -6.67
CA LYS A 288 11.05 4.37 -6.43
C LYS A 288 12.53 4.36 -6.79
N PHE A 289 13.25 3.44 -6.17
CA PHE A 289 14.66 3.17 -6.46
C PHE A 289 14.83 1.74 -6.97
N ASP A 290 15.84 1.55 -7.81
CA ASP A 290 16.20 0.23 -8.35
C ASP A 290 17.71 0.17 -8.58
N THR A 291 18.42 -0.58 -7.74
CA THR A 291 19.88 -0.75 -7.84
C THR A 291 20.35 -1.38 -9.15
N THR A 292 19.46 -2.02 -9.91
CA THR A 292 19.80 -2.56 -11.24
C THR A 292 19.80 -1.48 -12.32
N LYS A 293 19.14 -0.34 -12.06
CA LYS A 293 19.14 0.83 -12.94
C LYS A 293 20.17 1.87 -12.54
N ASP A 294 20.18 2.23 -11.26
CA ASP A 294 21.10 3.22 -10.73
C ASP A 294 21.35 2.95 -9.24
N LYS A 295 22.59 2.57 -8.93
CA LYS A 295 23.06 2.40 -7.54
C LYS A 295 23.66 3.69 -6.98
N GLU A 296 24.20 4.55 -7.84
CA GLU A 296 24.92 5.76 -7.45
C GLU A 296 24.00 6.75 -6.71
N ILE A 297 22.72 6.82 -7.08
CA ILE A 297 21.75 7.64 -6.36
C ILE A 297 21.59 7.22 -4.90
N LEU A 298 21.59 5.92 -4.61
CA LEU A 298 21.53 5.42 -3.23
C LEU A 298 22.84 5.66 -2.48
N ASP A 299 23.99 5.55 -3.15
CA ASP A 299 25.30 5.91 -2.59
C ASP A 299 25.34 7.40 -2.21
N TRP A 300 24.79 8.26 -3.06
CA TRP A 300 24.68 9.68 -2.79
C TRP A 300 23.75 9.98 -1.61
N ILE A 301 22.56 9.36 -1.55
CA ILE A 301 21.62 9.54 -0.41
C ILE A 301 22.30 9.15 0.90
N ASP A 302 22.92 7.96 0.96
CA ASP A 302 23.62 7.47 2.15
C ASP A 302 24.72 8.43 2.62
N LEU A 303 25.45 9.03 1.67
CA LEU A 303 26.59 9.89 1.98
C LEU A 303 26.21 11.35 2.28
N LYS A 304 25.07 11.83 1.77
CA LYS A 304 24.72 13.26 1.77
C LYS A 304 23.45 13.60 2.55
N LEU A 305 22.50 12.67 2.67
CA LEU A 305 21.25 12.88 3.38
C LEU A 305 21.17 12.10 4.69
N LEU A 306 21.80 10.92 4.77
CA LEU A 306 21.61 9.99 5.91
C LEU A 306 22.79 9.94 6.90
N LYS A 307 23.82 10.76 6.70
CA LYS A 307 25.00 10.80 7.58
C LYS A 307 24.73 11.41 8.95
#